data_AF-A0A958H7T7-F1
#
_entry.id   AF-A0A958H7T7-F1
#
_cell.length_a   1.000
_cell.length_b   1.000
_cell.length_c   1.000
_cell.angle_alpha   90.00
_cell.angle_beta   90.00
_cell.angle_gamma   90.00
#
_symmetry.space_group_name_H-M   'P 1'
#
loop_
_entity.id
_entity.type
_entity.pdbx_description
1 polymer ?
#
loop_
_entity_poly.entity_id
_entity_poly.type
_entity_poly.pdbx_seq_one_letter_code
_entity_poly.pdbx_strand_id
1 'polypeptide(L)'
;QRQCFGYDALDRLTNAFTGNSDCTAYTTGGTGPYNHTYVYDAVGNLTSYAGTSYTYGDSAHKHAVTSAYGNSYGYDGNGNQTTRTIAGITYTFTFDYENRLTEVKQGSTSLATFLYDADGNRVKGTVSGVTTVYVAGIYEYQGGATTKYYEGGGLRRTGYSTNNGVFYMLSDHLKSTSALVARNGVLNVKYFYYPYGARRGVPFNTITAKHFTGQYHETSLPGGEGLSFYNARWYDPRLGRFLSADTIVPNPSNPQDLNRLAYVRNNPLRYVDPSGHYIFEEDPGTPYHPPKTPSSGPAKPNNNPTSRSASSGSSTSTQYQVWKSGLSAISDIGLAHGRKDVATYEMLIRQAPESLQLIVAASIAHQASDPKDRPFGTDLLEKLFYRKLRPDGSVGIAQLKPSELDRFGLGGRDPLDPNVAVLGMTAKLLEADAYISTKSETVSNTDRLMLLALVQNTASHQQMMTVIDTFYSSAIQSWDTMLGTEYAKDHWVEQSRLILLHIEYLVENGWTLPMGTDLDFWRSKAF
;
A
#
# COMPACT_ATOMS: atom_id res chain seq x y z
N GLN A 1 35.91 15.96 2.67
CA GLN A 1 36.07 15.10 3.86
C GLN A 1 36.05 13.66 3.37
N ARG A 2 37.04 12.83 3.73
CA ARG A 2 37.07 11.40 3.37
C ARG A 2 36.28 10.62 4.42
N GLN A 3 35.46 9.67 3.97
CA GLN A 3 34.73 8.75 4.83
C GLN A 3 35.32 7.36 4.63
N CYS A 4 35.51 6.64 5.73
CA CYS A 4 36.19 5.37 5.80
C CYS A 4 35.27 4.35 6.45
N PHE A 5 35.25 3.13 5.90
CA PHE A 5 34.30 2.09 6.27
C PHE A 5 35.02 0.75 6.38
N GLY A 6 34.71 0.01 7.44
CA GLY A 6 35.20 -1.36 7.63
C GLY A 6 34.06 -2.36 7.68
N TYR A 7 34.32 -3.58 7.24
CA TYR A 7 33.33 -4.64 7.12
C TYR A 7 33.86 -5.93 7.75
N ASP A 8 32.96 -6.81 8.20
CA ASP A 8 33.31 -8.16 8.61
C ASP A 8 33.25 -9.16 7.45
N ALA A 9 33.54 -10.43 7.72
CA ALA A 9 33.54 -11.50 6.72
C ALA A 9 32.15 -11.81 6.14
N LEU A 10 31.07 -11.29 6.73
CA LEU A 10 29.69 -11.42 6.22
C LEU A 10 29.25 -10.16 5.45
N ASP A 11 30.18 -9.27 5.13
CA ASP A 11 29.96 -7.98 4.47
C ASP A 11 29.09 -7.01 5.27
N ARG A 12 29.07 -7.12 6.60
CA ARG A 12 28.33 -6.22 7.50
C ARG A 12 29.22 -5.05 7.92
N LEU A 13 28.67 -3.85 7.97
CA LEU A 13 29.40 -2.64 8.34
C LEU A 13 29.84 -2.70 9.82
N THR A 14 31.13 -2.68 10.11
CA THR A 14 31.65 -2.74 11.50
C THR A 14 32.11 -1.38 12.03
N ASN A 15 32.53 -0.48 11.14
CA ASN A 15 32.88 0.89 11.51
C ASN A 15 32.66 1.85 10.35
N ALA A 16 32.35 3.10 10.69
CA ALA A 16 32.23 4.19 9.76
C ALA A 16 32.72 5.48 10.43
N PHE A 17 33.69 6.16 9.82
CA PHE A 17 34.27 7.35 10.41
C PHE A 17 34.82 8.33 9.38
N THR A 18 34.97 9.58 9.79
CA THR A 18 35.66 10.60 9.01
C THR A 18 37.16 10.48 9.23
N GLY A 19 37.89 10.06 8.21
CA GLY A 19 39.29 9.64 8.35
C GLY A 19 40.30 10.52 7.63
N ASN A 20 41.57 10.24 7.92
CA ASN A 20 42.72 10.72 7.14
C ASN A 20 42.72 10.13 5.72
N SER A 21 43.70 10.53 4.89
CA SER A 21 43.75 10.14 3.48
C SER A 21 43.87 8.62 3.27
N ASP A 22 44.50 7.88 4.16
CA ASP A 22 44.67 6.42 4.01
C ASP A 22 43.65 5.59 4.81
N CYS A 23 42.66 6.23 5.44
CA CYS A 23 41.64 5.57 6.25
C CYS A 23 42.18 4.74 7.42
N THR A 24 43.34 5.11 7.98
CA THR A 24 43.94 4.43 9.13
C THR A 24 43.55 5.05 10.48
N ALA A 25 43.09 6.30 10.49
CA ALA A 25 42.75 7.02 11.72
C ALA A 25 41.57 7.97 11.55
N TYR A 26 40.75 8.08 12.60
CA TYR A 26 39.70 9.08 12.73
C TYR A 26 40.29 10.50 12.81
N THR A 27 39.61 11.45 12.18
CA THR A 27 39.95 12.87 12.19
C THR A 27 38.71 13.73 12.46
N THR A 28 38.90 14.84 13.16
CA THR A 28 37.85 15.80 13.50
C THR A 28 37.66 16.89 12.43
N GLY A 29 38.33 16.78 11.28
CA GLY A 29 38.29 17.78 10.22
C GLY A 29 37.04 17.73 9.33
N GLY A 30 36.60 18.89 8.85
CA GLY A 30 35.48 19.03 7.91
C GLY A 30 34.11 19.13 8.57
N THR A 31 33.04 19.09 7.76
CA THR A 31 31.66 19.24 8.24
C THR A 31 31.14 17.94 8.84
N GLY A 32 30.69 17.98 10.10
CA GLY A 32 30.07 16.83 10.79
C GLY A 32 30.99 15.60 10.89
N PRO A 33 32.16 15.71 11.55
CA PRO A 33 33.02 14.55 11.80
C PRO A 33 32.30 13.53 12.68
N TYR A 34 32.52 12.24 12.43
CA TYR A 34 31.91 11.16 13.20
C TYR A 34 32.82 9.93 13.27
N ASN A 35 32.62 9.11 14.30
CA ASN A 35 33.33 7.86 14.49
C ASN A 35 32.37 6.84 15.12
N HIS A 36 31.76 6.00 14.29
CA HIS A 36 30.78 5.02 14.71
C HIS A 36 31.35 3.61 14.58
N THR A 37 31.06 2.79 15.59
CA THR A 37 31.29 1.35 15.59
C THR A 37 29.97 0.60 15.64
N TYR A 38 29.96 -0.57 15.02
CA TYR A 38 28.80 -1.44 14.92
C TYR A 38 29.21 -2.85 15.31
N VAL A 39 28.44 -3.47 16.20
CA VAL A 39 28.73 -4.82 16.70
C VAL A 39 27.51 -5.69 16.49
N TYR A 40 27.75 -6.93 16.03
CA TYR A 40 26.71 -7.90 15.76
C TYR A 40 26.89 -9.16 16.58
N ASP A 41 25.78 -9.80 16.96
CA ASP A 41 25.82 -11.16 17.49
C ASP A 41 25.85 -12.21 16.37
N ALA A 42 25.91 -13.49 16.79
CA ALA A 42 25.96 -14.63 15.89
C ALA A 42 24.69 -14.84 15.05
N VAL A 43 23.55 -14.30 15.50
CA VAL A 43 22.26 -14.40 14.79
C VAL A 43 21.95 -13.14 13.97
N GLY A 44 22.91 -12.22 13.86
CA GLY A 44 22.84 -11.05 12.98
C GLY A 44 22.14 -9.83 13.58
N ASN A 45 21.86 -9.81 14.88
CA ASN A 45 21.35 -8.62 15.56
C ASN A 45 22.45 -7.58 15.71
N LEU A 46 22.11 -6.29 15.57
CA LEU A 46 23.02 -5.18 15.87
C LEU A 46 22.96 -4.92 17.37
N THR A 47 23.95 -5.42 18.11
CA THR A 47 24.01 -5.33 19.56
C THR A 47 24.65 -4.03 20.05
N SER A 48 25.33 -3.29 19.17
CA SER A 48 25.79 -1.93 19.43
C SER A 48 25.77 -1.09 18.16
N TYR A 49 25.11 0.07 18.20
CA TYR A 49 25.11 1.08 17.15
C TYR A 49 25.82 2.35 17.66
N ALA A 50 26.89 2.77 17.01
CA ALA A 50 27.65 3.98 17.36
C ALA A 50 28.02 4.05 18.86
N GLY A 51 28.47 2.92 19.41
CA GLY A 51 28.80 2.78 20.83
C GLY A 51 27.60 2.67 21.79
N THR A 52 26.36 2.71 21.30
CA THR A 52 25.16 2.48 22.11
C THR A 52 24.74 1.02 22.06
N SER A 53 24.73 0.35 23.21
CA SER A 53 24.27 -1.03 23.34
C SER A 53 22.77 -1.19 23.15
N TYR A 54 22.38 -2.25 22.44
CA TYR A 54 20.99 -2.66 22.24
C TYR A 54 20.72 -3.93 23.04
N THR A 55 19.48 -4.10 23.50
CA THR A 55 19.02 -5.33 24.14
C THR A 55 17.93 -6.02 23.34
N TYR A 56 17.86 -7.34 23.48
CA TYR A 56 16.91 -8.23 22.81
C TYR A 56 16.30 -9.17 23.85
N GLY A 57 15.40 -8.63 24.67
CA GLY A 57 14.77 -9.33 25.80
C GLY A 57 13.50 -10.10 25.44
N ASP A 58 12.98 -9.95 24.23
CA ASP A 58 11.77 -10.62 23.78
C ASP A 58 12.10 -12.03 23.25
N SER A 59 11.67 -13.04 24.00
CA SER A 59 11.92 -14.42 23.63
C SER A 59 11.12 -14.90 22.42
N ALA A 60 9.96 -14.30 22.13
CA ALA A 60 9.13 -14.61 20.97
C ALA A 60 9.65 -13.92 19.71
N HIS A 61 10.27 -12.74 19.87
CA HIS A 61 10.80 -11.93 18.77
C HIS A 61 12.32 -11.73 18.92
N LYS A 62 13.11 -12.77 18.64
CA LYS A 62 14.58 -12.80 18.84
C LYS A 62 15.38 -11.69 18.14
N HIS A 63 14.79 -11.06 17.13
CA HIS A 63 15.42 -10.00 16.35
C HIS A 63 14.88 -8.59 16.67
N ALA A 64 13.94 -8.49 17.63
CA ALA A 64 13.30 -7.24 18.02
C ALA A 64 14.07 -6.55 19.14
N VAL A 65 14.48 -5.30 18.90
CA VAL A 65 15.21 -4.50 19.88
C VAL A 65 14.26 -4.12 21.00
N THR A 66 14.50 -4.55 22.24
CA THR A 66 13.65 -4.21 23.39
C THR A 66 14.09 -2.95 24.12
N SER A 67 15.38 -2.58 24.04
CA SER A 67 15.86 -1.30 24.54
C SER A 67 17.13 -0.82 23.83
N ALA A 68 17.23 0.50 23.65
CA ALA A 68 18.39 1.20 23.08
C ALA A 68 18.29 2.70 23.39
N TYR A 69 19.42 3.41 23.53
CA TYR A 69 19.44 4.87 23.79
C TYR A 69 18.64 5.31 25.04
N GLY A 70 18.49 4.45 26.05
CA GLY A 70 17.63 4.72 27.20
C GLY A 70 16.12 4.64 26.91
N ASN A 71 15.74 4.18 25.72
CA ASN A 71 14.37 3.94 25.29
C ASN A 71 14.02 2.46 25.42
N SER A 72 12.73 2.16 25.52
CA SER A 72 12.20 0.79 25.47
C SER A 72 11.18 0.64 24.34
N TYR A 73 11.06 -0.59 23.83
CA TYR A 73 10.19 -0.93 22.71
C TYR A 73 9.45 -2.24 23.01
N GLY A 74 8.17 -2.28 22.68
CA GLY A 74 7.32 -3.47 22.81
C GLY A 74 6.66 -3.84 21.49
N TYR A 75 6.34 -5.13 21.36
CA TYR A 75 5.92 -5.74 20.11
C TYR A 75 4.62 -6.54 20.26
N ASP A 76 3.82 -6.61 19.20
CA ASP A 76 2.73 -7.57 19.10
C ASP A 76 3.25 -8.96 18.67
N GLY A 77 2.36 -9.96 18.59
CA GLY A 77 2.72 -11.33 18.20
C GLY A 77 3.18 -11.50 16.74
N ASN A 78 3.02 -10.48 15.88
CA ASN A 78 3.53 -10.47 14.52
C ASN A 78 4.93 -9.81 14.43
N GLY A 79 5.45 -9.29 15.55
CA GLY A 79 6.70 -8.57 15.59
C GLY A 79 6.60 -7.10 15.13
N ASN A 80 5.41 -6.51 15.16
CA ASN A 80 5.25 -5.07 14.95
C ASN A 80 5.51 -4.31 16.25
N GLN A 81 6.29 -3.25 16.19
CA GLN A 81 6.64 -2.42 17.35
C GLN A 81 5.44 -1.55 17.77
N THR A 82 4.57 -2.08 18.63
CA THR A 82 3.34 -1.42 19.08
C THR A 82 3.54 -0.35 20.14
N THR A 83 4.67 -0.38 20.86
CA THR A 83 4.97 0.64 21.88
C THR A 83 6.43 1.08 21.80
N ARG A 84 6.64 2.36 22.12
CA ARG A 84 7.96 2.96 22.25
C ARG A 84 7.94 3.96 23.39
N THR A 85 8.85 3.84 24.35
CA THR A 85 8.99 4.83 25.42
C THR A 85 10.30 5.59 25.25
N ILE A 86 10.20 6.90 25.02
CA ILE A 86 11.35 7.80 24.86
C ILE A 86 11.29 8.84 25.96
N ALA A 87 12.35 8.96 26.76
CA ALA A 87 12.44 9.93 27.86
C ALA A 87 11.20 9.90 28.81
N GLY A 88 10.68 8.70 29.09
CA GLY A 88 9.50 8.50 29.94
C GLY A 88 8.13 8.73 29.27
N ILE A 89 8.10 9.16 28.00
CA ILE A 89 6.87 9.32 27.22
C ILE A 89 6.64 8.08 26.37
N THR A 90 5.49 7.44 26.56
CA THR A 90 5.08 6.27 25.77
C THR A 90 4.25 6.69 24.56
N TYR A 91 4.70 6.23 23.41
CA TYR A 91 4.01 6.31 22.13
C TYR A 91 3.47 4.93 21.77
N THR A 92 2.27 4.90 21.20
CA THR A 92 1.64 3.68 20.71
C THR A 92 1.54 3.73 19.19
N PHE A 93 1.74 2.57 18.57
CA PHE A 93 1.73 2.37 17.13
C PHE A 93 0.69 1.29 16.82
N THR A 94 -0.30 1.64 16.01
CA THR A 94 -1.36 0.72 15.58
C THR A 94 -1.06 0.23 14.19
N PHE A 95 -1.15 -1.08 13.99
CA PHE A 95 -0.95 -1.72 12.69
C PHE A 95 -2.26 -2.34 12.22
N ASP A 96 -2.47 -2.38 10.91
CA ASP A 96 -3.56 -3.16 10.31
C ASP A 96 -3.20 -4.64 10.20
N TYR A 97 -4.15 -5.43 9.66
CA TYR A 97 -3.99 -6.89 9.50
C TYR A 97 -2.91 -7.27 8.49
N GLU A 98 -2.42 -6.31 7.68
CA GLU A 98 -1.34 -6.50 6.71
C GLU A 98 0.01 -6.00 7.26
N ASN A 99 0.10 -5.72 8.56
CA ASN A 99 1.29 -5.21 9.27
C ASN A 99 1.75 -3.82 8.78
N ARG A 100 0.81 -2.98 8.32
CA ARG A 100 1.10 -1.58 7.95
C ARG A 100 0.70 -0.64 9.08
N LEU A 101 1.56 0.31 9.42
CA LEU A 101 1.33 1.29 10.47
C LEU A 101 0.21 2.26 10.06
N THR A 102 -0.93 2.23 10.75
CA THR A 102 -2.09 3.08 10.46
C THR A 102 -2.21 4.27 11.40
N GLU A 103 -1.67 4.19 12.61
CA GLU A 103 -1.76 5.28 13.59
C GLU A 103 -0.58 5.34 14.55
N VAL A 104 -0.16 6.56 14.90
CA VAL A 104 0.80 6.84 15.98
C VAL A 104 0.15 7.76 17.00
N LYS A 105 0.14 7.38 18.27
CA LYS A 105 -0.39 8.21 19.37
C LYS A 105 0.65 8.50 20.45
N GLN A 106 0.39 9.59 21.17
CA GLN A 106 0.94 9.85 22.50
C GLN A 106 -0.24 9.93 23.49
N GLY A 107 -0.39 8.90 24.34
CA GLY A 107 -1.61 8.76 25.15
C GLY A 107 -2.86 8.68 24.26
N SER A 108 -3.83 9.57 24.48
CA SER A 108 -5.05 9.68 23.66
C SER A 108 -4.89 10.56 22.42
N THR A 109 -3.78 11.29 22.28
CA THR A 109 -3.57 12.24 21.19
C THR A 109 -3.01 11.52 19.96
N SER A 110 -3.75 11.56 18.85
CA SER A 110 -3.27 11.08 17.55
C SER A 110 -2.24 12.05 16.97
N LEU A 111 -1.02 11.57 16.77
CA LEU A 111 0.09 12.33 16.19
C LEU A 111 0.13 12.16 14.68
N ALA A 112 -0.17 10.94 14.21
CA ALA A 112 -0.27 10.65 12.80
C ALA A 112 -1.26 9.53 12.48
N THR A 113 -1.91 9.63 11.32
CA THR A 113 -2.66 8.54 10.70
C THR A 113 -2.22 8.34 9.27
N PHE A 114 -2.23 7.09 8.80
CA PHE A 114 -1.85 6.73 7.45
C PHE A 114 -2.89 5.83 6.82
N LEU A 115 -3.10 6.02 5.52
CA LEU A 115 -3.94 5.13 4.72
C LEU A 115 -3.20 4.60 3.52
N TYR A 116 -3.49 3.34 3.23
CA TYR A 116 -2.97 2.53 2.15
C TYR A 116 -4.09 2.15 1.19
N ASP A 117 -3.76 2.01 -0.10
CA ASP A 117 -4.63 1.35 -1.08
C ASP A 117 -4.56 -0.18 -0.96
N ALA A 118 -5.34 -0.88 -1.78
CA ALA A 118 -5.37 -2.35 -1.81
C ALA A 118 -4.03 -2.99 -2.20
N ASP A 119 -3.17 -2.27 -2.95
CA ASP A 119 -1.84 -2.74 -3.33
C ASP A 119 -0.78 -2.40 -2.24
N GLY A 120 -1.19 -1.78 -1.13
CA GLY A 120 -0.32 -1.42 -0.02
C GLY A 120 0.42 -0.09 -0.19
N ASN A 121 0.13 0.71 -1.21
CA ASN A 121 0.75 2.03 -1.36
C ASN A 121 0.12 3.03 -0.42
N ARG A 122 0.93 3.85 0.26
CA ARG A 122 0.42 4.95 1.09
C ARG A 122 -0.21 6.03 0.20
N VAL A 123 -1.52 6.21 0.30
CA VAL A 123 -2.32 7.19 -0.46
C VAL A 123 -2.65 8.45 0.33
N LYS A 124 -2.62 8.38 1.67
CA LYS A 124 -2.84 9.55 2.53
C LYS A 124 -2.08 9.43 3.84
N GLY A 125 -1.63 10.56 4.35
CA GLY A 125 -1.05 10.69 5.68
C GLY A 125 -1.50 12.00 6.32
N THR A 126 -1.97 11.94 7.55
CA THR A 126 -2.16 13.13 8.38
C THR A 126 -1.11 13.11 9.46
N VAL A 127 -0.18 14.06 9.45
CA VAL A 127 0.93 14.12 10.42
C VAL A 127 0.89 15.49 11.09
N SER A 128 0.82 15.51 12.43
CA SER A 128 0.71 16.75 13.21
C SER A 128 -0.42 17.68 12.73
N GLY A 129 -1.56 17.08 12.34
CA GLY A 129 -2.74 17.80 11.82
C GLY A 129 -2.66 18.21 10.34
N VAL A 130 -1.54 17.94 9.66
CA VAL A 130 -1.37 18.26 8.25
C VAL A 130 -1.65 17.05 7.39
N THR A 131 -2.70 17.12 6.57
CA THR A 131 -3.06 16.05 5.63
C THR A 131 -2.34 16.22 4.30
N THR A 132 -1.68 15.15 3.87
CA THR A 132 -1.07 15.00 2.54
C THR A 132 -1.72 13.82 1.82
N VAL A 133 -2.16 14.03 0.60
CA VAL A 133 -2.56 12.97 -0.34
C VAL A 133 -1.40 12.68 -1.26
N TYR A 134 -1.10 11.40 -1.47
CA TYR A 134 0.00 10.91 -2.30
C TYR A 134 -0.56 10.16 -3.51
N VAL A 135 -0.02 10.42 -4.69
CA VAL A 135 -0.39 9.69 -5.92
C VAL A 135 0.87 9.14 -6.56
N ALA A 136 1.00 7.81 -6.54
CA ALA A 136 2.08 7.02 -7.16
C ALA A 136 3.51 7.53 -6.87
N GLY A 137 3.73 8.20 -5.73
CA GLY A 137 5.02 8.80 -5.38
C GLY A 137 5.49 9.94 -6.29
N ILE A 138 4.66 10.39 -7.24
CA ILE A 138 4.98 11.44 -8.23
C ILE A 138 4.24 12.74 -7.96
N TYR A 139 3.19 12.71 -7.14
CA TYR A 139 2.37 13.87 -6.84
C TYR A 139 1.91 13.88 -5.39
N GLU A 140 1.92 15.06 -4.79
CA GLU A 140 1.40 15.32 -3.45
C GLU A 140 0.44 16.50 -3.47
N TYR A 141 -0.59 16.43 -2.63
CA TYR A 141 -1.49 17.54 -2.33
C TYR A 141 -1.59 17.76 -0.83
N GLN A 142 -1.32 18.99 -0.38
CA GLN A 142 -1.32 19.38 1.02
C GLN A 142 -1.83 20.82 1.16
N GLY A 143 -2.99 21.02 1.79
CA GLY A 143 -3.50 22.37 2.13
C GLY A 143 -3.63 23.34 0.95
N GLY A 144 -3.98 22.85 -0.24
CA GLY A 144 -4.06 23.67 -1.47
C GLY A 144 -2.74 23.82 -2.23
N ALA A 145 -1.61 23.43 -1.63
CA ALA A 145 -0.33 23.30 -2.31
C ALA A 145 -0.18 21.91 -2.94
N THR A 146 0.59 21.85 -4.02
CA THR A 146 0.90 20.63 -4.77
C THR A 146 2.40 20.51 -4.92
N THR A 147 2.91 19.29 -4.81
CA THR A 147 4.29 18.95 -5.17
C THR A 147 4.24 17.92 -6.30
N LYS A 148 4.99 18.17 -7.38
CA LYS A 148 5.15 17.25 -8.51
C LYS A 148 6.60 16.82 -8.58
N TYR A 149 6.85 15.52 -8.60
CA TYR A 149 8.18 14.95 -8.82
C TYR A 149 8.30 14.50 -10.27
N TYR A 150 9.44 14.81 -10.86
CA TYR A 150 9.78 14.49 -12.25
C TYR A 150 10.96 13.51 -12.26
N GLU A 151 11.00 12.69 -13.31
CA GLU A 151 12.15 11.85 -13.59
C GLU A 151 13.42 12.71 -13.72
N GLY A 152 14.55 12.17 -13.25
CA GLY A 152 15.81 12.91 -13.17
C GLY A 152 15.96 13.82 -11.94
N GLY A 153 15.06 13.70 -10.95
CA GLY A 153 15.20 14.39 -9.65
C GLY A 153 14.65 15.81 -9.61
N GLY A 154 13.91 16.25 -10.64
CA GLY A 154 13.21 17.53 -10.60
C GLY A 154 12.00 17.48 -9.67
N LEU A 155 11.73 18.57 -8.94
CA LEU A 155 10.46 18.74 -8.23
C LEU A 155 9.90 20.15 -8.45
N ARG A 156 8.57 20.27 -8.54
CA ARG A 156 7.86 21.56 -8.61
C ARG A 156 6.84 21.65 -7.50
N ARG A 157 6.86 22.73 -6.72
CA ARG A 157 5.93 23.00 -5.62
C ARG A 157 5.14 24.28 -5.84
N THR A 158 3.82 24.23 -5.67
CA THR A 158 2.97 25.45 -5.69
C THR A 158 3.02 26.15 -4.33
N GLY A 159 2.91 27.48 -4.33
CA GLY A 159 3.08 28.32 -3.13
C GLY A 159 4.48 28.93 -2.96
N TYR A 160 5.45 28.53 -3.78
CA TYR A 160 6.74 29.23 -3.95
C TYR A 160 6.68 30.16 -5.17
N SER A 161 7.50 31.22 -5.20
CA SER A 161 7.59 32.11 -6.37
C SER A 161 7.98 31.32 -7.62
N THR A 162 7.62 31.80 -8.82
CA THR A 162 7.92 31.10 -10.10
C THR A 162 9.41 30.77 -10.30
N ASN A 163 10.31 31.51 -9.65
CA ASN A 163 11.76 31.27 -9.68
C ASN A 163 12.25 30.25 -8.63
N ASN A 164 11.53 30.09 -7.51
CA ASN A 164 11.84 29.15 -6.41
C ASN A 164 10.84 27.98 -6.32
N GLY A 165 9.89 27.86 -7.24
CA GLY A 165 8.91 26.77 -7.25
C GLY A 165 9.41 25.49 -7.90
N VAL A 166 10.62 25.49 -8.47
CA VAL A 166 11.25 24.31 -9.08
C VAL A 166 12.63 24.10 -8.45
N PHE A 167 12.88 22.87 -7.99
CA PHE A 167 14.15 22.44 -7.42
C PHE A 167 14.64 21.16 -8.09
N TYR A 168 15.95 20.96 -8.08
CA TYR A 168 16.61 19.74 -8.51
C TYR A 168 17.20 19.04 -7.30
N MET A 169 16.78 17.80 -7.08
CA MET A 169 17.30 16.87 -6.08
C MET A 169 18.53 16.19 -6.65
N LEU A 170 19.70 16.59 -6.17
CA LEU A 170 20.94 15.91 -6.50
C LEU A 170 21.12 14.76 -5.52
N SER A 171 21.33 13.56 -6.04
CA SER A 171 21.36 12.34 -5.24
C SER A 171 22.78 11.76 -5.14
N ASP A 172 23.06 11.04 -4.05
CA ASP A 172 24.28 10.23 -3.94
C ASP A 172 24.14 8.86 -4.64
N HIS A 173 25.13 7.99 -4.44
CA HIS A 173 25.16 6.66 -5.07
C HIS A 173 24.04 5.73 -4.59
N LEU A 174 23.45 6.00 -3.42
CA LEU A 174 22.29 5.28 -2.88
C LEU A 174 20.96 5.96 -3.22
N LYS A 175 21.00 6.97 -4.10
CA LYS A 175 19.85 7.83 -4.46
C LYS A 175 19.31 8.66 -3.29
N SER A 176 20.08 8.86 -2.23
CA SER A 176 19.70 9.76 -1.15
C SER A 176 19.80 11.21 -1.61
N THR A 177 18.79 12.02 -1.31
CA THR A 177 18.81 13.45 -1.61
C THR A 177 19.95 14.14 -0.87
N SER A 178 21.02 14.50 -1.58
CA SER A 178 22.23 15.09 -1.01
C SER A 178 22.29 16.60 -1.15
N ALA A 179 21.59 17.16 -2.14
CA ALA A 179 21.44 18.61 -2.26
C ALA A 179 20.14 18.99 -2.96
N LEU A 180 19.63 20.18 -2.61
CA LEU A 180 18.54 20.84 -3.34
C LEU A 180 19.08 22.11 -3.99
N VAL A 181 18.92 22.20 -5.30
CA VAL A 181 19.33 23.37 -6.10
C VAL A 181 18.09 23.97 -6.73
N ALA A 182 17.86 25.28 -6.53
CA ALA A 182 16.73 25.97 -7.16
C ALA A 182 16.96 26.10 -8.68
N ARG A 183 15.89 26.37 -9.43
CA ARG A 183 15.92 26.50 -10.90
C ARG A 183 16.98 27.47 -11.43
N ASN A 184 17.32 28.50 -10.66
CA ASN A 184 18.33 29.51 -10.98
C ASN A 184 19.78 29.07 -10.66
N GLY A 185 20.00 27.82 -10.27
CA GLY A 185 21.32 27.29 -9.92
C GLY A 185 21.77 27.57 -8.48
N VAL A 186 20.94 28.24 -7.68
CA VAL A 186 21.28 28.54 -6.28
C VAL A 186 21.08 27.30 -5.41
N LEU A 187 22.17 26.88 -4.75
CA LEU A 187 22.14 25.82 -3.74
C LEU A 187 21.30 26.27 -2.53
N ASN A 188 20.25 25.52 -2.22
CA ASN A 188 19.41 25.78 -1.05
C ASN A 188 19.94 25.07 0.19
N VAL A 189 20.23 23.77 0.08
CA VAL A 189 20.69 22.96 1.21
C VAL A 189 21.52 21.78 0.72
N LYS A 190 22.45 21.34 1.56
CA LYS A 190 23.16 20.06 1.44
C LYS A 190 22.80 19.19 2.64
N TYR A 191 22.46 17.94 2.37
CA TYR A 191 22.22 16.94 3.39
C TYR A 191 23.40 15.98 3.45
N PHE A 192 23.69 15.52 4.67
CA PHE A 192 24.58 14.40 4.90
C PHE A 192 23.84 13.39 5.78
N TYR A 193 24.17 12.12 5.58
CA TYR A 193 23.59 11.01 6.33
C TYR A 193 24.70 10.26 7.06
N TYR A 194 24.35 9.68 8.20
CA TYR A 194 25.07 8.54 8.76
C TYR A 194 24.75 7.29 7.93
N PRO A 195 25.55 6.21 8.03
CA PRO A 195 25.38 5.02 7.19
C PRO A 195 23.95 4.45 7.18
N TYR A 196 23.28 4.41 8.33
CA TYR A 196 21.90 3.90 8.45
C TYR A 196 20.81 4.98 8.21
N GLY A 197 21.17 6.13 7.63
CA GLY A 197 20.20 7.13 7.17
C GLY A 197 19.82 8.21 8.18
N ALA A 198 20.31 8.13 9.42
CA ALA A 198 20.13 9.22 10.38
C ALA A 198 20.82 10.49 9.87
N ARG A 199 20.26 11.66 10.18
CA ARG A 199 20.74 12.93 9.64
C ARG A 199 22.09 13.31 10.24
N ARG A 200 23.04 13.71 9.40
CA ARG A 200 24.34 14.22 9.81
C ARG A 200 24.43 15.72 9.50
N GLY A 201 24.35 16.54 10.54
CA GLY A 201 24.42 18.00 10.41
C GLY A 201 23.05 18.67 10.32
N VAL A 202 22.80 19.40 9.23
CA VAL A 202 21.67 20.34 9.12
C VAL A 202 20.30 19.65 9.14
N PRO A 203 19.26 20.28 9.74
CA PRO A 203 17.89 19.81 9.66
C PRO A 203 17.34 19.61 8.26
N PHE A 204 16.47 18.61 8.09
CA PHE A 204 15.66 18.47 6.90
C PHE A 204 14.73 19.67 6.77
N ASN A 205 14.68 20.27 5.58
CA ASN A 205 13.76 21.35 5.30
C ASN A 205 12.39 20.81 4.86
N THR A 206 11.44 21.70 4.67
CA THR A 206 10.07 21.34 4.29
C THR A 206 9.85 21.33 2.77
N ILE A 207 10.90 21.47 1.94
CA ILE A 207 10.78 21.54 0.48
C ILE A 207 10.46 20.17 -0.10
N THR A 208 11.08 19.11 0.45
CA THR A 208 10.80 17.73 0.11
C THR A 208 10.82 16.88 1.37
N ALA A 209 10.00 15.83 1.40
CA ALA A 209 10.06 14.78 2.41
C ALA A 209 10.90 13.57 1.95
N LYS A 210 11.42 13.57 0.71
CA LYS A 210 12.22 12.47 0.16
C LYS A 210 13.70 12.66 0.49
N HIS A 211 14.23 11.80 1.36
CA HIS A 211 15.56 11.94 1.94
C HIS A 211 16.44 10.71 1.67
N PHE A 212 16.83 9.99 2.72
CA PHE A 212 17.73 8.85 2.62
C PHE A 212 17.16 7.79 1.68
N THR A 213 17.95 7.35 0.71
CA THR A 213 17.56 6.40 -0.35
C THR A 213 16.30 6.80 -1.14
N GLY A 214 15.99 8.10 -1.20
CA GLY A 214 14.81 8.63 -1.89
C GLY A 214 13.48 8.41 -1.15
N GLN A 215 13.52 7.88 0.07
CA GLN A 215 12.34 7.50 0.83
C GLN A 215 11.71 8.69 1.55
N TYR A 216 10.40 8.60 1.76
CA TYR A 216 9.66 9.56 2.56
C TYR A 216 10.10 9.52 4.01
N HIS A 217 10.33 10.67 4.64
CA HIS A 217 10.77 10.74 6.02
C HIS A 217 9.95 11.77 6.81
N GLU A 218 9.32 11.29 7.88
CA GLU A 218 8.45 12.07 8.76
C GLU A 218 9.22 12.44 10.04
N THR A 219 9.80 13.64 10.07
CA THR A 219 10.65 14.10 11.18
C THR A 219 9.93 14.29 12.51
N SER A 220 8.59 14.44 12.48
CA SER A 220 7.78 14.68 13.67
C SER A 220 7.34 13.39 14.37
N LEU A 221 7.57 12.22 13.76
CA LEU A 221 7.24 10.95 14.38
C LEU A 221 8.25 10.59 15.50
N PRO A 222 7.81 9.87 16.54
CA PRO A 222 8.65 9.55 17.68
C PRO A 222 9.78 8.59 17.31
N GLY A 223 11.03 9.05 17.38
CA GLY A 223 12.24 8.27 17.13
C GLY A 223 13.57 9.03 17.29
N GLY A 224 13.52 10.25 17.83
CA GLY A 224 14.66 11.17 17.90
C GLY A 224 15.05 11.79 16.56
N GLU A 225 15.04 10.99 15.48
CA GLU A 225 15.29 11.45 14.10
C GLU A 225 14.02 11.53 13.24
N GLY A 226 12.91 10.93 13.67
CA GLY A 226 11.74 10.68 12.83
C GLY A 226 11.72 9.24 12.31
N LEU A 227 10.77 8.93 11.43
CA LEU A 227 10.66 7.62 10.79
C LEU A 227 10.56 7.77 9.28
N SER A 228 11.17 6.82 8.57
CA SER A 228 11.11 6.77 7.11
C SER A 228 10.12 5.71 6.64
N PHE A 229 9.33 6.04 5.62
CA PHE A 229 8.40 5.12 4.99
C PHE A 229 9.00 4.52 3.73
N TYR A 230 9.19 3.20 3.75
CA TYR A 230 9.81 2.40 2.71
C TYR A 230 8.75 1.60 1.92
N ASN A 231 7.59 2.21 1.64
CA ASN A 231 6.45 1.58 0.95
C ASN A 231 5.75 0.45 1.73
N ALA A 232 6.42 -0.66 2.03
CA ALA A 232 5.82 -1.73 2.82
C ALA A 232 5.98 -1.53 4.34
N ARG A 233 7.12 -0.95 4.76
CA ARG A 233 7.51 -0.88 6.16
C ARG A 233 7.97 0.50 6.58
N TRP A 234 7.84 0.76 7.87
CA TRP A 234 8.42 1.95 8.50
C TRP A 234 9.79 1.61 9.08
N TYR A 235 10.75 2.48 8.83
CA TYR A 235 12.14 2.35 9.20
C TYR A 235 12.55 3.43 10.19
N ASP A 236 13.25 3.03 11.25
CA ASP A 236 13.86 3.94 12.20
C ASP A 236 15.35 4.11 11.88
N PRO A 237 15.77 5.26 11.31
CA PRO A 237 17.17 5.49 10.98
C PRO A 237 18.08 5.65 12.20
N ARG A 238 17.53 5.98 13.38
CA ARG A 238 18.30 6.06 14.62
C ARG A 238 18.54 4.67 15.21
N LEU A 239 17.58 3.77 15.05
CA LEU A 239 17.70 2.37 15.48
C LEU A 239 18.39 1.50 14.42
N GLY A 240 18.43 1.94 13.16
CA GLY A 240 18.91 1.14 12.05
C GLY A 240 18.04 -0.09 11.77
N ARG A 241 16.74 -0.05 12.10
CA ARG A 241 15.83 -1.21 12.07
C ARG A 241 14.44 -0.83 11.58
N PHE A 242 13.75 -1.78 10.96
CA PHE A 242 12.33 -1.65 10.65
C PHE A 242 11.48 -1.80 11.92
N LEU A 243 10.31 -1.15 11.91
CA LEU A 243 9.32 -1.22 12.99
C LEU A 243 8.48 -2.50 12.92
N SER A 244 8.38 -3.13 11.76
CA SER A 244 7.65 -4.37 11.54
C SER A 244 8.53 -5.41 10.86
N ALA A 245 8.30 -6.68 11.19
CA ALA A 245 8.98 -7.78 10.55
C ALA A 245 8.61 -7.86 9.06
N ASP A 246 9.60 -8.06 8.19
CA ASP A 246 9.40 -8.26 6.76
C ASP A 246 8.41 -9.39 6.48
N THR A 247 7.33 -9.18 5.73
CA THR A 247 6.42 -10.28 5.36
C THR A 247 7.07 -11.28 4.40
N ILE A 248 8.22 -10.94 3.82
CA ILE A 248 8.99 -11.75 2.88
C ILE A 248 10.37 -12.02 3.49
N VAL A 249 10.89 -13.24 3.28
CA VAL A 249 12.30 -13.54 3.49
C VAL A 249 12.95 -13.57 2.11
N PRO A 250 13.71 -12.54 1.70
CA PRO A 250 14.12 -12.36 0.30
C PRO A 250 14.96 -13.52 -0.24
N ASN A 251 15.88 -14.03 0.59
CA ASN A 251 16.59 -15.26 0.30
C ASN A 251 16.69 -16.15 1.55
N PRO A 252 15.82 -17.16 1.70
CA PRO A 252 15.86 -18.08 2.84
C PRO A 252 17.18 -18.86 2.98
N SER A 253 17.99 -18.98 1.93
CA SER A 253 19.29 -19.64 1.99
C SER A 253 20.40 -18.73 2.52
N ASN A 254 20.15 -17.43 2.67
CA ASN A 254 21.07 -16.50 3.32
C ASN A 254 20.60 -16.25 4.76
N PRO A 255 21.34 -16.74 5.79
CA PRO A 255 20.93 -16.58 7.18
C PRO A 255 20.72 -15.12 7.62
N GLN A 256 21.35 -14.15 6.95
CA GLN A 256 21.16 -12.73 7.26
C GLN A 256 19.74 -12.25 6.97
N ASP A 257 19.03 -12.86 6.01
CA ASP A 257 17.67 -12.50 5.62
C ASP A 257 16.61 -13.06 6.58
N LEU A 258 17.00 -13.98 7.47
CA LEU A 258 16.13 -14.46 8.55
C LEU A 258 15.91 -13.39 9.63
N ASN A 259 16.80 -12.39 9.70
CA ASN A 259 16.58 -11.20 10.51
C ASN A 259 15.63 -10.24 9.79
N ARG A 260 14.32 -10.52 9.91
CA ARG A 260 13.23 -9.78 9.25
C ARG A 260 13.08 -8.31 9.67
N LEU A 261 13.84 -7.84 10.67
CA LEU A 261 13.85 -6.45 11.13
C LEU A 261 15.12 -5.69 10.71
N ALA A 262 16.13 -6.39 10.19
CA ALA A 262 17.38 -5.79 9.73
C ALA A 262 17.18 -4.98 8.45
N TYR A 263 17.89 -3.86 8.36
CA TYR A 263 17.97 -3.09 7.13
C TYR A 263 19.12 -3.60 6.26
N VAL A 264 18.80 -4.04 5.04
CA VAL A 264 19.73 -4.36 3.94
C VAL A 264 20.96 -5.19 4.34
N ARG A 265 20.75 -6.29 5.07
CA ARG A 265 21.82 -7.19 5.58
C ARG A 265 22.90 -6.46 6.39
N ASN A 266 22.55 -5.35 7.03
CA ASN A 266 23.49 -4.51 7.79
C ASN A 266 24.64 -3.92 6.93
N ASN A 267 24.44 -3.76 5.61
CA ASN A 267 25.37 -3.06 4.72
C ASN A 267 24.68 -1.90 3.96
N PRO A 268 24.36 -0.81 4.68
CA PRO A 268 23.57 0.30 4.14
C PRO A 268 24.37 1.26 3.25
N LEU A 269 25.66 0.99 3.02
CA LEU A 269 26.50 1.78 2.11
C LEU A 269 26.61 1.17 0.72
N ARG A 270 26.22 -0.10 0.59
CA ARG A 270 26.21 -0.85 -0.67
C ARG A 270 24.78 -1.07 -1.16
N TYR A 271 23.87 -1.35 -0.25
CA TYR A 271 22.52 -1.78 -0.59
C TYR A 271 21.46 -0.78 -0.14
N VAL A 272 20.36 -0.76 -0.90
CA VAL A 272 19.13 -0.02 -0.60
C VAL A 272 17.93 -0.97 -0.58
N ASP A 273 16.83 -0.53 0.01
CA ASP A 273 15.54 -1.22 -0.08
C ASP A 273 14.49 -0.22 -0.59
N PRO A 274 14.19 -0.18 -1.89
CA PRO A 274 13.20 0.76 -2.44
C PRO A 274 11.77 0.38 -2.03
N SER A 275 11.51 -0.91 -1.79
CA SER A 275 10.17 -1.48 -1.61
C SER A 275 9.77 -1.73 -0.16
N GLY A 276 10.76 -1.73 0.74
CA GLY A 276 10.59 -2.24 2.10
C GLY A 276 10.53 -3.76 2.16
N HIS A 277 10.94 -4.50 1.14
CA HIS A 277 10.98 -5.97 1.13
C HIS A 277 12.24 -6.56 0.52
N TYR A 278 12.96 -5.80 -0.31
CA TYR A 278 13.98 -6.37 -1.18
C TYR A 278 15.23 -5.52 -1.19
N ILE A 279 16.36 -6.21 -1.12
CA ILE A 279 17.67 -5.60 -1.07
C ILE A 279 18.17 -5.47 -2.51
N PHE A 280 18.50 -4.24 -2.90
CA PHE A 280 19.06 -3.93 -4.22
C PHE A 280 20.45 -3.34 -4.06
N GLU A 281 21.36 -3.76 -4.95
CA GLU A 281 22.61 -3.06 -5.19
C GLU A 281 22.34 -2.00 -6.25
N GLU A 282 22.57 -0.73 -5.92
CA GLU A 282 22.42 0.36 -6.89
C GLU A 282 23.59 0.32 -7.88
N ASP A 283 23.29 0.05 -9.15
CA ASP A 283 24.24 0.24 -10.25
C ASP A 283 24.16 1.70 -10.74
N PRO A 284 25.25 2.49 -10.68
CA PRO A 284 25.28 3.87 -11.16
C PRO A 284 24.85 4.05 -12.63
N GLY A 285 24.79 2.99 -13.44
CA GLY A 285 24.54 3.02 -14.88
C GLY A 285 23.11 2.76 -15.36
N THR A 286 22.16 2.30 -14.53
CA THR A 286 20.83 1.89 -15.03
C THR A 286 19.76 2.98 -14.85
N PRO A 287 18.99 3.35 -15.90
CA PRO A 287 17.79 4.19 -15.78
C PRO A 287 16.75 3.55 -14.86
N TYR A 288 16.01 4.39 -14.13
CA TYR A 288 14.93 3.99 -13.24
C TYR A 288 13.85 3.20 -14.00
N HIS A 289 13.67 1.94 -13.64
CA HIS A 289 12.42 1.21 -13.85
C HIS A 289 11.79 0.99 -12.47
N PRO A 290 10.62 1.58 -12.15
CA PRO A 290 9.89 1.14 -10.98
C PRO A 290 9.54 -0.34 -11.19
N PRO A 291 9.99 -1.27 -10.32
CA PRO A 291 9.54 -2.64 -10.42
C PRO A 291 8.03 -2.66 -10.15
N LYS A 292 7.27 -3.32 -11.04
CA LYS A 292 5.96 -3.82 -10.63
C LYS A 292 6.19 -4.80 -9.49
N THR A 293 5.34 -4.73 -8.47
CA THR A 293 5.18 -5.79 -7.48
C THR A 293 5.10 -7.14 -8.19
N PRO A 294 5.98 -8.11 -7.90
CA PRO A 294 5.75 -9.49 -8.29
C PRO A 294 4.59 -10.02 -7.45
N SER A 295 3.55 -10.52 -8.11
CA SER A 295 2.51 -11.34 -7.48
C SER A 295 3.16 -12.45 -6.65
N SER A 296 2.88 -12.46 -5.36
CA SER A 296 3.36 -13.44 -4.40
C SER A 296 2.67 -14.79 -4.61
N GLY A 297 3.25 -15.69 -5.40
CA GLY A 297 2.93 -17.13 -5.34
C GLY A 297 3.86 -17.83 -4.34
N PRO A 298 3.38 -18.54 -3.31
CA PRO A 298 4.25 -19.29 -2.42
C PRO A 298 4.73 -20.59 -3.05
N ALA A 299 6.04 -20.85 -2.94
CA ALA A 299 6.62 -22.16 -3.18
C ALA A 299 6.06 -23.19 -2.17
N LYS A 300 5.57 -24.31 -2.70
CA LYS A 300 4.93 -25.42 -1.97
C LYS A 300 5.87 -26.11 -0.98
N PRO A 301 5.42 -26.44 0.24
CA PRO A 301 5.94 -27.57 0.99
C PRO A 301 5.09 -28.83 0.73
N ASN A 302 5.75 -29.99 0.67
CA ASN A 302 5.17 -31.32 0.45
C ASN A 302 4.21 -31.77 1.57
N ASN A 303 3.18 -32.51 1.15
CA ASN A 303 2.13 -33.15 1.95
C ASN A 303 2.63 -34.28 2.87
N ASN A 304 2.08 -34.42 4.10
CA ASN A 304 1.07 -35.45 4.44
C ASN A 304 0.53 -35.34 5.90
N PRO A 305 -0.64 -35.96 6.22
CA PRO A 305 -1.61 -35.46 7.19
C PRO A 305 -1.78 -36.31 8.47
N THR A 306 -2.39 -35.72 9.50
CA THR A 306 -3.31 -36.28 10.52
C THR A 306 -3.50 -35.16 11.58
N SER A 307 -4.65 -34.85 12.19
CA SER A 307 -5.95 -35.46 12.39
C SER A 307 -6.96 -34.36 12.78
N ARG A 308 -8.23 -34.51 12.38
CA ARG A 308 -9.37 -33.63 12.73
C ARG A 308 -9.65 -33.61 14.24
N SER A 309 -10.00 -32.43 14.76
CA SER A 309 -11.07 -32.28 15.75
C SER A 309 -11.82 -30.98 15.48
N ALA A 310 -13.14 -31.06 15.52
CA ALA A 310 -14.08 -30.04 15.10
C ALA A 310 -14.32 -28.96 16.18
N SER A 311 -14.41 -27.71 15.73
CA SER A 311 -15.24 -26.67 16.37
C SER A 311 -15.75 -25.72 15.28
N SER A 312 -16.87 -26.11 14.65
CA SER A 312 -17.54 -25.33 13.62
C SER A 312 -18.51 -24.33 14.26
N GLY A 313 -18.30 -23.05 13.97
CA GLY A 313 -19.26 -21.97 14.23
C GLY A 313 -18.70 -20.79 15.02
N SER A 314 -17.66 -20.11 14.52
CA SER A 314 -17.28 -18.76 15.01
C SER A 314 -16.22 -18.04 14.18
N SER A 315 -15.40 -18.73 13.37
CA SER A 315 -14.25 -18.06 12.74
C SER A 315 -14.63 -17.11 11.61
N THR A 316 -15.55 -17.51 10.73
CA THR A 316 -15.92 -16.72 9.54
C THR A 316 -16.72 -15.48 9.89
N SER A 317 -17.65 -15.54 10.85
CA SER A 317 -18.38 -14.35 11.31
C SER A 317 -17.43 -13.38 12.02
N THR A 318 -16.50 -13.86 12.85
CA THR A 318 -15.52 -12.99 13.50
C THR A 318 -14.54 -12.36 12.49
N GLN A 319 -13.99 -13.14 11.55
CA GLN A 319 -13.12 -12.62 10.49
C GLN A 319 -13.85 -11.62 9.59
N TYR A 320 -15.10 -11.91 9.23
CA TYR A 320 -15.93 -11.02 8.46
C TYR A 320 -16.23 -9.71 9.20
N GLN A 321 -16.62 -9.77 10.48
CA GLN A 321 -16.87 -8.57 11.28
C GLN A 321 -15.60 -7.74 11.51
N VAL A 322 -14.45 -8.39 11.69
CA VAL A 322 -13.14 -7.73 11.77
C VAL A 322 -12.79 -7.05 10.45
N TRP A 323 -13.02 -7.71 9.31
CA TRP A 323 -12.75 -7.16 7.98
C TRP A 323 -13.68 -6.00 7.63
N LYS A 324 -14.99 -6.15 7.90
CA LYS A 324 -16.01 -5.08 7.79
C LYS A 324 -15.65 -3.88 8.66
N SER A 325 -15.21 -4.10 9.90
CA SER A 325 -14.77 -3.03 10.81
C SER A 325 -13.50 -2.34 10.30
N GLY A 326 -12.49 -3.10 9.86
CA GLY A 326 -11.25 -2.57 9.30
C GLY A 326 -11.49 -1.70 8.07
N LEU A 327 -12.35 -2.15 7.16
CA LEU A 327 -12.72 -1.38 5.97
C LEU A 327 -13.61 -0.17 6.27
N SER A 328 -14.48 -0.25 7.28
CA SER A 328 -15.25 0.92 7.73
C SER A 328 -14.35 2.03 8.28
N ALA A 329 -13.23 1.69 8.93
CA ALA A 329 -12.22 2.65 9.38
C ALA A 329 -11.38 3.22 8.22
N ILE A 330 -11.26 2.49 7.11
CA ILE A 330 -10.60 2.91 5.85
C ILE A 330 -11.55 3.76 4.96
N SER A 331 -12.85 3.78 5.28
CA SER A 331 -13.92 4.34 4.42
C SER A 331 -13.82 5.84 4.14
N ASP A 332 -13.05 6.61 4.90
CA ASP A 332 -12.81 8.04 4.60
C ASP A 332 -12.02 8.29 3.30
N ILE A 333 -11.50 7.24 2.64
CA ILE A 333 -10.67 7.41 1.42
C ILE A 333 -10.94 6.33 0.34
N GLY A 334 -11.68 5.24 0.62
CA GLY A 334 -11.87 4.14 -0.37
C GLY A 334 -13.32 3.75 -0.67
N LEU A 335 -14.08 3.29 0.31
CA LEU A 335 -15.42 2.70 0.08
C LEU A 335 -16.59 3.72 0.07
N ALA A 336 -16.35 4.93 0.56
CA ALA A 336 -17.38 5.98 0.62
C ALA A 336 -17.55 6.73 -0.72
N HIS A 337 -16.54 6.75 -1.59
CA HIS A 337 -16.59 7.50 -2.84
C HIS A 337 -17.71 6.99 -3.76
N GLY A 338 -17.88 5.67 -3.89
CA GLY A 338 -18.96 5.09 -4.69
C GLY A 338 -20.35 5.09 -4.06
N ARG A 339 -20.43 4.99 -2.73
CA ARG A 339 -21.73 5.01 -2.03
C ARG A 339 -22.43 6.36 -2.15
N LYS A 340 -21.65 7.46 -2.19
CA LYS A 340 -22.18 8.79 -2.45
C LYS A 340 -22.76 8.91 -3.86
N ASP A 341 -22.09 8.34 -4.86
CA ASP A 341 -22.62 8.29 -6.23
C ASP A 341 -23.94 7.49 -6.26
N VAL A 342 -24.02 6.35 -5.56
CA VAL A 342 -25.27 5.57 -5.45
C VAL A 342 -26.39 6.39 -4.81
N ALA A 343 -26.12 7.07 -3.68
CA ALA A 343 -27.13 7.91 -3.03
C ALA A 343 -27.56 9.10 -3.92
N THR A 344 -26.61 9.69 -4.66
CA THR A 344 -26.87 10.83 -5.56
C THR A 344 -27.73 10.41 -6.76
N TYR A 345 -27.50 9.21 -7.29
CA TYR A 345 -28.15 8.69 -8.50
C TYR A 345 -29.17 7.58 -8.21
N GLU A 346 -29.64 7.47 -6.97
CA GLU A 346 -30.54 6.40 -6.53
C GLU A 346 -31.80 6.31 -7.39
N MET A 347 -32.47 7.43 -7.65
CA MET A 347 -33.69 7.46 -8.46
C MET A 347 -33.48 6.92 -9.87
N LEU A 348 -32.29 7.14 -10.43
CA LEU A 348 -31.92 6.66 -11.75
C LEU A 348 -31.58 5.16 -11.70
N ILE A 349 -30.85 4.70 -10.68
CA ILE A 349 -30.54 3.28 -10.49
C ILE A 349 -31.82 2.46 -10.29
N ARG A 350 -32.82 3.01 -9.60
CA ARG A 350 -34.14 2.39 -9.42
C ARG A 350 -34.96 2.23 -10.70
N GLN A 351 -34.49 2.76 -11.84
CA GLN A 351 -35.10 2.47 -13.15
C GLN A 351 -34.66 1.11 -13.70
N ALA A 352 -33.59 0.50 -13.16
CA ALA A 352 -33.21 -0.86 -13.50
C ALA A 352 -34.31 -1.87 -13.07
N PRO A 353 -34.41 -3.02 -13.75
CA PRO A 353 -35.31 -4.10 -13.34
C PRO A 353 -35.11 -4.46 -11.86
N GLU A 354 -36.21 -4.75 -11.15
CA GLU A 354 -36.22 -4.95 -9.70
C GLU A 354 -35.19 -5.99 -9.23
N SER A 355 -35.03 -7.07 -10.00
CA SER A 355 -34.04 -8.13 -9.75
C SER A 355 -32.58 -7.67 -9.82
N LEU A 356 -32.31 -6.54 -10.48
CA LEU A 356 -30.96 -6.02 -10.73
C LEU A 356 -30.62 -4.75 -9.94
N GLN A 357 -31.60 -4.05 -9.36
CA GLN A 357 -31.38 -2.75 -8.72
C GLN A 357 -30.26 -2.78 -7.67
N LEU A 358 -30.29 -3.77 -6.78
CA LEU A 358 -29.27 -3.93 -5.75
C LEU A 358 -27.89 -4.17 -6.35
N ILE A 359 -27.77 -5.01 -7.36
CA ILE A 359 -26.46 -5.35 -7.94
C ILE A 359 -25.92 -4.25 -8.84
N VAL A 360 -26.78 -3.47 -9.51
CA VAL A 360 -26.39 -2.24 -10.22
C VAL A 360 -25.82 -1.24 -9.21
N ALA A 361 -26.52 -1.00 -8.10
CA ALA A 361 -26.05 -0.11 -7.04
C ALA A 361 -24.73 -0.59 -6.43
N ALA A 362 -24.63 -1.87 -6.09
CA ALA A 362 -23.42 -2.45 -5.53
C ALA A 362 -22.25 -2.39 -6.51
N SER A 363 -22.49 -2.62 -7.81
CA SER A 363 -21.47 -2.52 -8.86
C SER A 363 -20.95 -1.09 -9.01
N ILE A 364 -21.83 -0.09 -9.04
CA ILE A 364 -21.42 1.32 -9.08
C ILE A 364 -20.60 1.69 -7.84
N ALA A 365 -21.08 1.31 -6.65
CA ALA A 365 -20.36 1.59 -5.42
C ALA A 365 -18.97 0.93 -5.40
N HIS A 366 -18.89 -0.30 -5.88
CA HIS A 366 -17.65 -1.07 -5.99
C HIS A 366 -16.67 -0.45 -7.00
N GLN A 367 -17.13 -0.15 -8.22
CA GLN A 367 -16.33 0.44 -9.29
C GLN A 367 -15.75 1.81 -8.92
N ALA A 368 -16.46 2.56 -8.09
CA ALA A 368 -15.99 3.82 -7.56
C ALA A 368 -15.07 3.69 -6.32
N SER A 369 -14.87 2.47 -5.82
CA SER A 369 -14.01 2.15 -4.67
C SER A 369 -12.70 1.45 -5.06
N ASP A 370 -12.49 1.14 -6.35
CA ASP A 370 -11.25 0.57 -6.87
C ASP A 370 -10.22 1.68 -7.22
N PRO A 371 -9.16 1.86 -6.42
CA PRO A 371 -8.16 2.90 -6.65
C PRO A 371 -7.28 2.65 -7.89
N LYS A 372 -7.27 1.42 -8.45
CA LYS A 372 -6.53 1.10 -9.69
C LYS A 372 -7.08 1.86 -10.90
N ASP A 373 -8.38 2.13 -10.90
CA ASP A 373 -9.10 2.63 -12.08
C ASP A 373 -9.75 4.02 -11.87
N ARG A 374 -9.84 4.52 -10.62
CA ARG A 374 -10.19 5.91 -10.30
C ARG A 374 -9.14 6.61 -9.42
N PRO A 375 -7.94 6.91 -9.95
CA PRO A 375 -6.91 7.64 -9.21
C PRO A 375 -7.27 9.11 -8.92
N PHE A 376 -8.37 9.63 -9.48
CA PHE A 376 -8.78 11.03 -9.33
C PHE A 376 -10.28 11.15 -9.03
N GLY A 377 -10.61 11.92 -7.99
CA GLY A 377 -11.94 12.46 -7.79
C GLY A 377 -12.38 13.25 -9.02
N THR A 378 -13.66 13.10 -9.36
CA THR A 378 -14.36 13.51 -10.58
C THR A 378 -13.89 14.80 -11.29
N ASP A 379 -13.83 14.67 -12.63
CA ASP A 379 -14.40 15.54 -13.68
C ASP A 379 -13.58 16.53 -14.51
N LEU A 380 -12.35 16.93 -14.13
CA LEU A 380 -11.56 17.85 -15.00
C LEU A 380 -10.26 17.22 -15.53
N LEU A 381 -9.51 16.53 -14.68
CA LEU A 381 -8.28 15.85 -15.08
C LEU A 381 -8.56 14.57 -15.88
N GLU A 382 -9.58 13.80 -15.51
CA GLU A 382 -10.03 12.61 -16.24
C GLU A 382 -10.45 12.97 -17.69
N LYS A 383 -11.19 14.07 -17.86
CA LYS A 383 -11.59 14.61 -19.18
C LYS A 383 -10.40 15.01 -20.06
N LEU A 384 -9.36 15.60 -19.48
CA LEU A 384 -8.19 16.11 -20.20
C LEU A 384 -7.13 15.03 -20.48
N PHE A 385 -6.96 14.05 -19.58
CA PHE A 385 -5.93 13.03 -19.67
C PHE A 385 -6.38 11.79 -20.46
N TYR A 386 -7.63 11.30 -20.26
CA TYR A 386 -8.07 10.03 -20.87
C TYR A 386 -8.45 10.17 -22.36
N ARG A 387 -9.15 11.25 -22.76
CA ARG A 387 -9.59 11.44 -24.15
C ARG A 387 -8.45 11.50 -25.18
N LYS A 388 -7.20 11.79 -24.75
CA LYS A 388 -6.04 11.91 -25.66
C LYS A 388 -5.11 10.69 -25.70
N LEU A 389 -5.07 9.86 -24.66
CA LEU A 389 -4.07 8.77 -24.53
C LEU A 389 -4.67 7.36 -24.58
N ARG A 390 -5.97 7.20 -24.27
CA ARG A 390 -6.68 5.91 -24.33
C ARG A 390 -8.12 6.12 -24.84
N PRO A 391 -8.33 6.13 -26.17
CA PRO A 391 -9.63 6.48 -26.75
C PRO A 391 -10.77 5.50 -26.40
N ASP A 392 -10.45 4.25 -26.04
CA ASP A 392 -11.42 3.23 -25.56
C ASP A 392 -11.17 2.82 -24.09
N GLY A 393 -10.61 3.73 -23.29
CA GLY A 393 -10.43 3.49 -21.86
C GLY A 393 -11.76 3.44 -21.11
N SER A 394 -11.83 2.60 -20.08
CA SER A 394 -12.93 2.62 -19.11
C SER A 394 -12.94 3.94 -18.33
N VAL A 395 -14.12 4.55 -18.16
CA VAL A 395 -14.28 5.87 -17.52
C VAL A 395 -15.63 6.00 -16.81
N GLY A 396 -15.77 7.01 -15.94
CA GLY A 396 -17.04 7.38 -15.31
C GLY A 396 -17.43 6.51 -14.11
N ILE A 397 -18.63 6.74 -13.56
CA ILE A 397 -19.07 6.11 -12.27
C ILE A 397 -19.34 4.61 -12.37
N ALA A 398 -19.57 4.13 -13.59
CA ALA A 398 -19.77 2.72 -13.88
C ALA A 398 -18.54 2.05 -14.49
N GLN A 399 -17.46 2.80 -14.76
CA GLN A 399 -16.27 2.28 -15.43
C GLN A 399 -16.61 1.47 -16.70
N LEU A 400 -17.23 2.14 -17.66
CA LEU A 400 -17.60 1.53 -18.95
C LEU A 400 -16.69 2.03 -20.06
N LYS A 401 -16.38 1.15 -21.01
CA LYS A 401 -15.68 1.53 -22.23
C LYS A 401 -16.63 2.16 -23.25
N PRO A 402 -16.17 3.13 -24.05
CA PRO A 402 -16.92 3.62 -25.21
C PRO A 402 -17.44 2.50 -26.13
N SER A 403 -16.60 1.48 -26.40
CA SER A 403 -17.00 0.31 -27.21
C SER A 403 -18.11 -0.53 -26.57
N GLU A 404 -18.18 -0.61 -25.23
CA GLU A 404 -19.29 -1.24 -24.53
C GLU A 404 -20.57 -0.41 -24.68
N LEU A 405 -20.48 0.92 -24.58
CA LEU A 405 -21.63 1.81 -24.78
C LEU A 405 -22.19 1.72 -26.20
N ASP A 406 -21.34 1.67 -27.23
CA ASP A 406 -21.75 1.45 -28.61
C ASP A 406 -22.59 0.17 -28.74
N ARG A 407 -22.12 -0.91 -28.12
CA ARG A 407 -22.80 -2.21 -28.12
C ARG A 407 -24.16 -2.19 -27.42
N PHE A 408 -24.31 -1.37 -26.39
CA PHE A 408 -25.57 -1.18 -25.69
C PHE A 408 -26.50 -0.13 -26.33
N GLY A 409 -26.16 0.38 -27.53
CA GLY A 409 -26.95 1.42 -28.21
C GLY A 409 -26.84 2.80 -27.57
N LEU A 410 -25.84 3.02 -26.72
CA LEU A 410 -25.53 4.28 -26.03
C LEU A 410 -24.33 5.00 -26.65
N GLY A 411 -23.89 4.56 -27.83
CA GLY A 411 -22.76 5.09 -28.57
C GLY A 411 -22.85 6.59 -28.84
N GLY A 412 -21.70 7.26 -28.88
CA GLY A 412 -21.59 8.70 -29.11
C GLY A 412 -22.07 9.60 -27.97
N ARG A 413 -22.58 9.03 -26.86
CA ARG A 413 -22.90 9.77 -25.63
C ARG A 413 -21.69 9.89 -24.72
N ASP A 414 -21.67 10.87 -23.82
CA ASP A 414 -20.55 11.07 -22.91
C ASP A 414 -20.53 9.95 -21.84
N PRO A 415 -19.50 9.09 -21.79
CA PRO A 415 -19.41 8.03 -20.79
C PRO A 415 -19.27 8.56 -19.35
N LEU A 416 -18.89 9.84 -19.20
CA LEU A 416 -18.81 10.52 -17.90
C LEU A 416 -20.18 11.05 -17.43
N ASP A 417 -21.21 11.03 -18.28
CA ASP A 417 -22.57 11.36 -17.88
C ASP A 417 -23.11 10.24 -16.96
N PRO A 418 -23.49 10.55 -15.71
CA PRO A 418 -24.06 9.58 -14.79
C PRO A 418 -25.26 8.81 -15.35
N ASN A 419 -26.10 9.47 -16.17
CA ASN A 419 -27.24 8.82 -16.83
C ASN A 419 -26.79 7.71 -17.78
N VAL A 420 -25.78 8.00 -18.60
CA VAL A 420 -25.22 7.05 -19.57
C VAL A 420 -24.52 5.91 -18.84
N ALA A 421 -23.78 6.23 -17.77
CA ALA A 421 -23.06 5.25 -16.97
C ALA A 421 -24.01 4.24 -16.29
N VAL A 422 -25.08 4.70 -15.64
CA VAL A 422 -26.06 3.80 -14.99
C VAL A 422 -26.81 2.96 -16.02
N LEU A 423 -27.22 3.56 -17.15
CA LEU A 423 -27.88 2.82 -18.23
C LEU A 423 -26.97 1.73 -18.82
N GLY A 424 -25.70 2.06 -19.05
CA GLY A 424 -24.73 1.09 -19.57
C GLY A 424 -24.43 -0.04 -18.59
N MET A 425 -24.32 0.26 -17.29
CA MET A 425 -24.13 -0.78 -16.25
C MET A 425 -25.35 -1.70 -16.18
N THR A 426 -26.54 -1.11 -16.24
CA THR A 426 -27.80 -1.86 -16.28
C THR A 426 -27.86 -2.78 -17.51
N ALA A 427 -27.49 -2.28 -18.69
CA ALA A 427 -27.47 -3.05 -19.92
C ALA A 427 -26.45 -4.21 -19.86
N LYS A 428 -25.26 -3.97 -19.31
CA LYS A 428 -24.24 -5.01 -19.10
C LYS A 428 -24.75 -6.13 -18.22
N LEU A 429 -25.35 -5.79 -17.08
CA LEU A 429 -25.90 -6.77 -16.15
C LEU A 429 -27.12 -7.51 -16.70
N LEU A 430 -27.95 -6.85 -17.52
CA LEU A 430 -29.06 -7.50 -18.21
C LEU A 430 -28.58 -8.54 -19.21
N GLU A 431 -27.54 -8.23 -19.98
CA GLU A 431 -26.98 -9.18 -20.93
C GLU A 431 -26.35 -10.38 -20.23
N ALA A 432 -25.64 -10.13 -19.11
CA ALA A 432 -25.10 -11.19 -18.26
C ALA A 432 -26.22 -12.10 -17.71
N ASP A 433 -27.30 -11.50 -17.21
CA ASP A 433 -28.46 -12.20 -16.66
C ASP A 433 -29.18 -13.06 -17.71
N ALA A 434 -29.31 -12.53 -18.93
CA ALA A 434 -29.81 -13.28 -20.06
C ALA A 434 -28.91 -14.47 -20.39
N TYR A 435 -27.59 -14.28 -20.41
CA TYR A 435 -26.63 -15.36 -20.68
C TYR A 435 -26.65 -16.45 -19.61
N ILE A 436 -26.70 -16.08 -18.32
CA ILE A 436 -26.87 -17.03 -17.20
C ILE A 436 -28.10 -17.91 -17.42
N SER A 437 -29.20 -17.30 -17.87
CA SER A 437 -30.47 -18.00 -18.12
C SER A 437 -30.40 -18.97 -19.31
N THR A 438 -29.42 -18.82 -20.23
CA THR A 438 -29.16 -19.82 -21.28
C THR A 438 -28.39 -21.04 -20.79
N LYS A 439 -27.70 -20.93 -19.64
CA LYS A 439 -26.83 -22.00 -19.10
C LYS A 439 -27.59 -22.96 -18.19
N SER A 440 -28.60 -22.47 -17.48
CA SER A 440 -29.47 -23.28 -16.65
C SER A 440 -30.84 -22.63 -16.51
N GLU A 441 -31.90 -23.45 -16.61
CA GLU A 441 -33.28 -23.03 -16.35
C GLU A 441 -33.54 -22.78 -14.85
N THR A 442 -32.71 -23.36 -13.97
CA THR A 442 -32.82 -23.21 -12.51
C THR A 442 -31.48 -22.75 -11.94
N VAL A 443 -31.34 -21.44 -11.75
CA VAL A 443 -30.19 -20.82 -11.09
C VAL A 443 -30.68 -20.22 -9.80
N SER A 444 -30.06 -20.57 -8.67
CA SER A 444 -30.45 -19.98 -7.39
C SER A 444 -30.18 -18.47 -7.41
N ASN A 445 -31.00 -17.69 -6.70
CA ASN A 445 -30.75 -16.25 -6.59
C ASN A 445 -29.42 -15.94 -5.90
N THR A 446 -28.97 -16.83 -5.00
CA THR A 446 -27.62 -16.80 -4.40
C THR A 446 -26.52 -16.86 -5.45
N ASP A 447 -26.57 -17.83 -6.37
CA ASP A 447 -25.54 -18.00 -7.40
C ASP A 447 -25.63 -16.90 -8.46
N ARG A 448 -26.86 -16.58 -8.89
CA ARG A 448 -27.13 -15.54 -9.88
C ARG A 448 -26.59 -14.19 -9.41
N LEU A 449 -26.84 -13.80 -8.17
CA LEU A 449 -26.38 -12.52 -7.62
C LEU A 449 -24.85 -12.41 -7.69
N MET A 450 -24.12 -13.45 -7.31
CA MET A 450 -22.66 -13.38 -7.32
C MET A 450 -22.05 -13.52 -8.71
N LEU A 451 -22.65 -14.31 -9.61
CA LEU A 451 -22.20 -14.33 -11.01
C LEU A 451 -22.30 -12.92 -11.62
N LEU A 452 -23.41 -12.22 -11.39
CA LEU A 452 -23.57 -10.83 -11.81
C LEU A 452 -22.55 -9.91 -11.12
N ALA A 453 -22.27 -10.13 -9.84
CA ALA A 453 -21.28 -9.39 -9.06
C ALA A 453 -19.84 -9.56 -9.55
N LEU A 454 -19.48 -10.72 -10.11
CA LEU A 454 -18.17 -10.96 -10.70
C LEU A 454 -18.09 -10.40 -12.14
N VAL A 455 -19.18 -10.53 -12.90
CA VAL A 455 -19.24 -10.08 -14.30
C VAL A 455 -19.12 -8.56 -14.44
N GLN A 456 -19.65 -7.79 -13.50
CA GLN A 456 -19.60 -6.32 -13.56
C GLN A 456 -18.17 -5.79 -13.76
N ASN A 457 -17.15 -6.45 -13.21
CA ASN A 457 -15.74 -6.04 -13.31
C ASN A 457 -14.98 -6.62 -14.52
N THR A 458 -15.68 -7.20 -15.50
CA THR A 458 -15.04 -7.73 -16.71
C THR A 458 -14.78 -6.65 -17.74
N ALA A 459 -13.63 -6.70 -18.43
CA ALA A 459 -13.23 -5.68 -19.39
C ALA A 459 -13.75 -5.93 -20.81
N SER A 460 -14.43 -7.06 -21.06
CA SER A 460 -15.03 -7.38 -22.35
C SER A 460 -16.18 -8.38 -22.22
N HIS A 461 -17.03 -8.42 -23.25
CA HIS A 461 -18.10 -9.40 -23.37
C HIS A 461 -17.59 -10.85 -23.30
N GLN A 462 -16.44 -11.15 -23.91
CA GLN A 462 -15.85 -12.48 -23.87
C GLN A 462 -15.44 -12.88 -22.46
N GLN A 463 -14.91 -11.94 -21.67
CA GLN A 463 -14.55 -12.18 -20.27
C GLN A 463 -15.79 -12.41 -19.40
N MET A 464 -16.86 -11.65 -19.62
CA MET A 464 -18.16 -11.90 -19.00
C MET A 464 -18.63 -13.33 -19.23
N MET A 465 -18.66 -13.77 -20.49
CA MET A 465 -19.05 -15.15 -20.82
C MET A 465 -18.12 -16.16 -20.16
N THR A 466 -16.81 -15.90 -20.15
CA THR A 466 -15.81 -16.79 -19.54
C THR A 466 -16.04 -16.96 -18.03
N VAL A 467 -16.37 -15.89 -17.29
CA VAL A 467 -16.69 -15.96 -15.86
C VAL A 467 -17.89 -16.89 -15.64
N ILE A 468 -18.95 -16.69 -16.42
CA ILE A 468 -20.18 -17.49 -16.32
C ILE A 468 -19.90 -18.95 -16.71
N ASP A 469 -19.21 -19.18 -17.82
CA ASP A 469 -18.85 -20.51 -18.30
C ASP A 469 -17.95 -21.26 -17.32
N THR A 470 -17.05 -20.55 -16.64
CA THR A 470 -16.17 -21.19 -15.64
C THR A 470 -17.00 -21.82 -14.53
N PHE A 471 -18.04 -21.14 -14.04
CA PHE A 471 -18.95 -21.70 -13.05
C PHE A 471 -19.69 -22.95 -13.56
N TYR A 472 -20.25 -22.87 -14.76
CA TYR A 472 -21.04 -23.96 -15.37
C TYR A 472 -20.20 -25.10 -15.96
N SER A 473 -18.90 -24.91 -16.17
CA SER A 473 -18.01 -25.93 -16.74
C SER A 473 -17.72 -27.09 -15.78
N SER A 474 -17.94 -26.89 -14.47
CA SER A 474 -17.80 -27.94 -13.48
C SER A 474 -19.07 -28.79 -13.39
N ALA A 475 -18.93 -30.12 -13.40
CA ALA A 475 -20.07 -31.06 -13.32
C ALA A 475 -20.92 -30.92 -12.04
N ILE A 476 -20.42 -30.21 -11.03
CA ILE A 476 -21.06 -30.01 -9.71
C ILE A 476 -21.39 -28.52 -9.47
N GLN A 477 -21.14 -27.61 -10.43
CA GLN A 477 -21.33 -26.15 -10.25
C GLN A 477 -20.74 -25.65 -8.92
N SER A 478 -19.46 -25.97 -8.71
CA SER A 478 -18.80 -25.81 -7.41
C SER A 478 -18.05 -24.49 -7.32
N TRP A 479 -18.56 -23.58 -6.48
CA TRP A 479 -17.86 -22.34 -6.13
C TRP A 479 -16.49 -22.60 -5.50
N ASP A 480 -16.31 -23.67 -4.73
CA ASP A 480 -15.00 -24.05 -4.18
C ASP A 480 -13.99 -24.40 -5.27
N THR A 481 -14.47 -24.96 -6.38
CA THR A 481 -13.62 -25.28 -7.54
C THR A 481 -13.28 -24.01 -8.31
N MET A 482 -14.27 -23.17 -8.59
CA MET A 482 -14.09 -21.90 -9.29
C MET A 482 -13.14 -20.96 -8.53
N LEU A 483 -13.38 -20.78 -7.23
CA LEU A 483 -12.61 -19.92 -6.33
C LEU A 483 -11.33 -20.57 -5.80
N GLY A 484 -11.15 -21.88 -6.03
CA GLY A 484 -10.00 -22.63 -5.56
C GLY A 484 -8.72 -22.39 -6.35
N THR A 485 -8.82 -21.87 -7.58
CA THR A 485 -7.68 -21.55 -8.44
C THR A 485 -6.89 -20.35 -7.91
N GLU A 486 -5.58 -20.31 -8.14
CA GLU A 486 -4.72 -19.19 -7.71
C GLU A 486 -5.19 -17.87 -8.33
N TYR A 487 -5.55 -17.89 -9.62
CA TYR A 487 -6.15 -16.74 -10.30
C TYR A 487 -7.44 -16.25 -9.63
N ALA A 488 -8.37 -17.16 -9.31
CA ALA A 488 -9.63 -16.78 -8.69
C ALA A 488 -9.49 -16.30 -7.25
N LYS A 489 -8.48 -16.77 -6.51
CA LYS A 489 -8.18 -16.27 -5.15
C LYS A 489 -7.71 -14.82 -5.18
N ASP A 490 -6.83 -14.50 -6.14
CA ASP A 490 -6.25 -13.17 -6.28
C ASP A 490 -7.19 -12.17 -6.97
N HIS A 491 -8.25 -12.65 -7.63
CA HIS A 491 -9.16 -11.79 -8.40
C HIS A 491 -10.61 -11.93 -7.95
N TRP A 492 -11.22 -13.11 -8.02
CA TRP A 492 -12.66 -13.25 -7.77
C TRP A 492 -13.03 -13.28 -6.29
N VAL A 493 -12.21 -13.90 -5.43
CA VAL A 493 -12.48 -13.94 -3.99
C VAL A 493 -12.41 -12.53 -3.40
N GLU A 494 -11.38 -11.76 -3.72
CA GLU A 494 -11.26 -10.37 -3.28
C GLU A 494 -12.44 -9.52 -3.76
N GLN A 495 -12.81 -9.62 -5.04
CA GLN A 495 -13.93 -8.90 -5.61
C GLN A 495 -15.26 -9.27 -4.95
N SER A 496 -15.48 -10.56 -4.68
CA SER A 496 -16.63 -11.03 -3.90
C SER A 496 -16.67 -10.43 -2.51
N ARG A 497 -15.52 -10.31 -1.81
CA ARG A 497 -15.47 -9.66 -0.49
C ARG A 497 -15.90 -8.20 -0.55
N LEU A 498 -15.34 -7.44 -1.50
CA LEU A 498 -15.58 -6.01 -1.65
C LEU A 498 -17.04 -5.72 -2.04
N ILE A 499 -17.59 -6.45 -3.00
CA ILE A 499 -18.97 -6.25 -3.44
C ILE A 499 -19.99 -6.68 -2.37
N LEU A 500 -19.71 -7.74 -1.59
CA LEU A 500 -20.55 -8.13 -0.45
C LEU A 500 -20.66 -7.02 0.59
N LEU A 501 -19.57 -6.29 0.84
CA LEU A 501 -19.58 -5.15 1.76
C LEU A 501 -20.52 -4.03 1.28
N HIS A 502 -20.55 -3.76 -0.03
CA HIS A 502 -21.46 -2.77 -0.61
C HIS A 502 -22.91 -3.27 -0.58
N ILE A 503 -23.15 -4.54 -0.90
CA ILE A 503 -24.49 -5.14 -0.81
C ILE A 503 -25.04 -5.02 0.60
N GLU A 504 -24.26 -5.36 1.63
CA GLU A 504 -24.71 -5.25 3.02
C GLU A 504 -24.97 -3.82 3.45
N TYR A 505 -24.08 -2.88 3.09
CA TYR A 505 -24.32 -1.47 3.35
C TYR A 505 -25.63 -1.01 2.70
N LEU A 506 -25.90 -1.39 1.46
CA LEU A 506 -27.12 -1.01 0.75
C LEU A 506 -28.35 -1.62 1.43
N VAL A 507 -28.30 -2.89 1.83
CA VAL A 507 -29.39 -3.54 2.57
C VAL A 507 -29.65 -2.86 3.92
N GLU A 508 -28.59 -2.51 4.66
CA GLU A 508 -28.68 -1.71 5.90
C GLU A 508 -29.29 -0.31 5.66
N ASN A 509 -29.18 0.21 4.44
CA ASN A 509 -29.71 1.51 4.02
C ASN A 509 -31.00 1.38 3.17
N GLY A 510 -31.75 0.29 3.34
CA GLY A 510 -33.11 0.16 2.81
C GLY A 510 -33.21 -0.35 1.37
N TRP A 511 -32.14 -0.90 0.80
CA TRP A 511 -32.21 -1.64 -0.47
C TRP A 511 -32.69 -3.07 -0.25
N THR A 512 -33.47 -3.59 -1.19
CA THR A 512 -34.08 -4.92 -1.09
C THR A 512 -33.14 -5.99 -1.62
N LEU A 513 -32.84 -7.01 -0.80
CA LEU A 513 -32.15 -8.22 -1.24
C LEU A 513 -33.10 -9.10 -2.06
N PRO A 514 -32.68 -9.64 -3.23
CA PRO A 514 -33.52 -10.58 -3.97
C PRO A 514 -33.91 -11.78 -3.11
N MET A 515 -35.19 -12.14 -3.14
CA MET A 515 -35.75 -13.19 -2.29
C MET A 515 -35.01 -14.52 -2.50
N GLY A 516 -34.67 -15.21 -1.40
CA GLY A 516 -33.96 -16.48 -1.46
C GLY A 516 -32.45 -16.38 -1.71
N THR A 517 -31.87 -15.17 -1.65
CA THR A 517 -30.42 -14.98 -1.63
C THR A 517 -29.86 -15.31 -0.25
N ASP A 518 -28.87 -16.20 -0.20
CA ASP A 518 -28.13 -16.57 1.01
C ASP A 518 -26.79 -15.82 1.07
N LEU A 519 -26.75 -14.73 1.85
CA LEU A 519 -25.51 -13.98 2.07
C LEU A 519 -24.54 -14.71 3.01
N ASP A 520 -25.01 -15.59 3.89
CA ASP A 520 -24.14 -16.35 4.80
C ASP A 520 -23.31 -17.39 4.03
N PHE A 521 -23.92 -18.02 3.03
CA PHE A 521 -23.19 -18.83 2.06
C PHE A 521 -22.03 -18.04 1.46
N TRP A 522 -22.29 -16.84 0.95
CA TRP A 522 -21.26 -16.02 0.33
C TRP A 522 -20.22 -15.48 1.30
N ARG A 523 -20.60 -15.14 2.53
CA ARG A 523 -19.64 -14.83 3.61
C ARG A 523 -18.68 -15.99 3.81
N SER A 524 -19.16 -17.23 3.85
CA SER A 524 -18.32 -18.42 4.03
C SER A 524 -17.41 -18.77 2.85
N LYS A 525 -17.73 -18.28 1.65
CA LYS A 525 -16.90 -18.47 0.45
C LYS A 525 -15.87 -17.36 0.28
N ALA A 526 -16.27 -16.12 0.58
CA ALA A 526 -15.42 -14.96 0.43
C ALA A 526 -14.43 -14.85 1.61
N PHE A 527 -14.83 -15.14 2.85
CA PHE A 527 -14.04 -14.98 4.08
C PHE A 527 -13.79 -16.32 4.76
#